data_AF-A0A1Z2L7W6-F1
#
_entry.id   AF-A0A1Z2L7W6-F1
#
_cell.length_a   1.000
_cell.length_b   1.000
_cell.length_c   1.000
_cell.angle_alpha   90.00
_cell.angle_beta   90.00
_cell.angle_gamma   90.00
#
_symmetry.space_group_name_H-M   'P 1'
#
loop_
_entity.id
_entity.type
_entity.pdbx_description
1 polymer ?
#
loop_
_entity_poly.entity_id
_entity_poly.type
_entity_poly.pdbx_seq_one_letter_code
_entity_poly.pdbx_strand_id
1 'polypeptide(L)'
;MANTTDDRIRARIIEYADTTPEPPVMSRAGIVTTGCPRCHRTAWRQHDAEGPVWVCASCGHVEGVIVKCPHCEIPMTAPPLGAPDRWRCPRCPRVAATGESALNIEERERQRVAALAALDEAIAARAEG
;
A
#
# COMPACT_ATOMS: atom_id res chain seq x y z
N MET A 1 8.36 -28.12 -6.93
CA MET A 1 7.92 -29.52 -7.13
C MET A 1 7.41 -30.06 -5.80
N ALA A 2 6.16 -30.51 -5.75
CA ALA A 2 5.57 -31.05 -4.52
C ALA A 2 6.22 -32.41 -4.17
N ASN A 3 6.79 -32.51 -2.97
CA ASN A 3 7.50 -33.71 -2.48
C ASN A 3 6.49 -34.74 -1.96
N THR A 4 5.73 -35.38 -2.85
CA THR A 4 4.91 -36.55 -2.54
C THR A 4 5.17 -37.65 -3.57
N THR A 5 5.26 -38.90 -3.12
CA THR A 5 5.44 -40.11 -3.95
C THR A 5 4.12 -40.73 -4.39
N ASP A 6 2.97 -40.25 -3.91
CA ASP A 6 1.64 -40.74 -4.30
C ASP A 6 1.18 -40.09 -5.61
N ASP A 7 0.96 -40.92 -6.64
CA ASP A 7 0.59 -40.47 -7.98
C ASP A 7 -0.81 -39.84 -8.06
N ARG A 8 -1.78 -40.25 -7.23
CA ARG A 8 -3.11 -39.62 -7.18
C ARG A 8 -3.02 -38.24 -6.54
N ILE A 9 -2.27 -38.11 -5.45
CA ILE A 9 -2.08 -36.80 -4.81
C ILE A 9 -1.30 -35.88 -5.75
N ARG A 10 -0.26 -36.40 -6.43
CA ARG A 10 0.50 -35.65 -7.43
C ARG A 10 -0.40 -35.15 -8.57
N ALA A 11 -1.25 -36.01 -9.13
CA ALA A 11 -2.18 -35.63 -10.19
C ALA A 11 -3.14 -34.51 -9.74
N ARG A 12 -3.69 -34.60 -8.53
CA ARG A 12 -4.56 -33.54 -7.97
C ARG A 12 -3.83 -32.23 -7.71
N ILE A 13 -2.56 -32.28 -7.32
CA ILE A 13 -1.74 -31.08 -7.13
C ILE A 13 -1.45 -30.40 -8.48
N ILE A 14 -1.14 -31.18 -9.52
CA ILE A 14 -0.91 -30.67 -10.88
C ILE A 14 -2.20 -30.03 -11.42
N GLU A 15 -3.33 -30.73 -11.34
CA GLU A 15 -4.63 -30.21 -11.75
C GLU A 15 -4.99 -28.92 -11.00
N TYR A 16 -4.76 -28.88 -9.68
CA TYR A 16 -4.95 -27.68 -8.90
C TYR A 16 -4.03 -26.54 -9.35
N ALA A 17 -2.75 -26.80 -9.60
CA ALA A 17 -1.82 -25.78 -10.06
C ALA A 17 -2.19 -25.23 -11.44
N ASP A 18 -2.56 -26.09 -12.39
CA ASP A 18 -2.93 -25.69 -13.76
C ASP A 18 -4.25 -24.91 -13.82
N THR A 19 -5.15 -25.16 -12.88
CA THR A 19 -6.45 -24.48 -12.79
C THR A 19 -6.44 -23.27 -11.86
N THR A 20 -5.35 -23.08 -11.09
CA THR A 20 -5.19 -21.91 -10.23
C THR A 20 -4.69 -20.75 -11.08
N PRO A 21 -5.44 -19.63 -11.15
CA PRO A 21 -4.99 -18.44 -11.85
C PRO A 21 -3.63 -17.99 -11.29
N GLU A 22 -2.72 -17.60 -12.17
CA GLU A 22 -1.43 -17.02 -11.77
C GLU A 22 -1.70 -15.91 -10.74
N PRO A 23 -1.06 -15.92 -9.56
CA PRO A 23 -1.33 -14.92 -8.55
C PRO A 23 -1.08 -13.54 -9.17
N PRO A 24 -1.95 -12.55 -8.92
CA PRO A 24 -1.75 -11.20 -9.44
C PRO A 24 -0.37 -10.73 -9.01
N VAL A 25 0.31 -9.98 -9.89
CA VAL A 25 1.65 -9.44 -9.61
C VAL A 25 1.62 -8.75 -8.25
N MET A 26 2.25 -9.38 -7.25
CA MET A 26 2.31 -8.81 -5.92
C MET A 26 3.18 -7.57 -6.01
N SER A 27 2.57 -6.40 -5.76
CA SER A 27 3.34 -5.17 -5.59
C SER A 27 4.39 -5.39 -4.48
N ARG A 28 5.50 -4.64 -4.49
CA ARG A 28 6.48 -4.65 -3.39
C ARG A 28 5.86 -4.44 -2.00
N ALA A 29 4.65 -3.90 -1.92
CA ALA A 29 3.93 -3.70 -0.67
C ALA A 29 3.27 -4.98 -0.10
N GLY A 30 3.35 -6.12 -0.79
CA GLY A 30 2.79 -7.39 -0.34
C GLY A 30 1.26 -7.48 -0.45
N ILE A 31 0.68 -8.49 0.21
CA ILE A 31 -0.76 -8.68 0.32
C ILE A 31 -1.26 -7.83 1.49
N VAL A 32 -2.12 -6.86 1.19
CA VAL A 32 -2.81 -6.07 2.22
C VAL A 32 -4.29 -6.44 2.18
N THR A 33 -4.86 -6.71 3.35
CA THR A 33 -6.27 -7.08 3.50
C THR A 33 -6.99 -6.19 4.51
N THR A 34 -8.31 -6.08 4.35
CA THR A 34 -9.23 -5.42 5.27
C THR A 34 -10.59 -6.14 5.24
N GLY A 35 -11.57 -5.67 6.02
CA GLY A 35 -12.95 -6.15 5.95
C GLY A 35 -13.76 -5.42 4.87
N CYS A 36 -14.55 -6.16 4.09
CA CYS A 36 -15.48 -5.58 3.13
C CYS A 36 -16.62 -4.85 3.87
N PRO A 37 -16.93 -3.59 3.53
CA PRO A 37 -18.00 -2.85 4.21
C PRO A 37 -19.40 -3.42 3.97
N ARG A 38 -19.60 -4.25 2.92
CA ARG A 38 -20.92 -4.83 2.58
C ARG A 38 -21.21 -6.17 3.23
N CYS A 39 -20.20 -7.04 3.33
CA CYS A 39 -20.40 -8.42 3.79
C CYS A 39 -19.46 -8.83 4.92
N HIS A 40 -18.60 -7.92 5.39
CA HIS A 40 -17.61 -8.12 6.46
C HIS A 40 -16.59 -9.24 6.23
N ARG A 41 -16.59 -9.88 5.05
CA ARG A 41 -15.56 -10.83 4.63
C ARG A 41 -14.30 -10.11 4.11
N THR A 42 -13.22 -10.85 3.93
CA THR A 42 -11.93 -10.32 3.49
C THR A 42 -12.02 -9.59 2.15
N ALA A 43 -11.47 -8.39 2.11
CA ALA A 43 -11.13 -7.64 0.91
C ALA A 43 -9.61 -7.50 0.82
N TRP A 44 -9.07 -7.62 -0.39
CA TRP A 44 -7.65 -7.41 -0.66
C TRP A 44 -7.46 -6.13 -1.47
N ARG A 45 -6.27 -5.54 -1.35
CA ARG A 45 -5.90 -4.36 -2.12
C ARG A 45 -5.39 -4.77 -3.51
N GLN A 46 -5.91 -4.15 -4.56
CA GLN A 46 -5.37 -4.19 -5.92
C GLN A 46 -5.02 -2.78 -6.41
N HIS A 47 -4.42 -2.67 -7.59
CA HIS A 47 -4.25 -1.41 -8.32
C HIS A 47 -4.89 -1.55 -9.68
N ASP A 48 -5.73 -0.60 -10.04
CA ASP A 48 -6.27 -0.44 -11.39
C ASP A 48 -5.64 0.78 -12.09
N ALA A 49 -6.21 1.17 -13.24
CA ALA A 49 -5.74 2.33 -14.00
C ALA A 49 -5.91 3.68 -13.28
N GLU A 50 -6.83 3.77 -12.34
CA GLU A 50 -7.19 4.99 -11.60
C GLU A 50 -6.52 5.05 -10.22
N GLY A 51 -6.09 3.91 -9.68
CA GLY A 51 -5.29 3.82 -8.47
C GLY A 51 -5.56 2.55 -7.65
N PRO A 52 -5.19 2.56 -6.36
CA PRO A 52 -5.48 1.45 -5.47
C PRO A 52 -6.99 1.30 -5.19
N VAL A 53 -7.46 0.04 -5.24
CA VAL A 53 -8.84 -0.36 -4.94
C VAL A 53 -8.88 -1.52 -3.95
N TRP A 54 -9.94 -1.60 -3.15
CA TRP A 54 -10.28 -2.75 -2.33
C TRP A 54 -11.25 -3.65 -3.08
N VAL A 55 -10.92 -4.93 -3.22
CA VAL A 55 -11.77 -5.93 -3.89
C VAL A 55 -12.13 -7.02 -2.89
N CYS A 56 -13.41 -7.23 -2.66
CA CYS A 56 -13.90 -8.29 -1.78
C CYS A 56 -13.79 -9.66 -2.45
N ALA A 57 -13.08 -10.58 -1.79
CA ALA A 57 -12.88 -11.95 -2.27
C ALA A 57 -14.17 -12.80 -2.30
N SER A 58 -15.25 -12.34 -1.66
CA SER A 58 -16.48 -13.11 -1.53
C SER A 58 -17.67 -12.56 -2.28
N CYS A 59 -17.97 -11.25 -2.17
CA CYS A 59 -19.15 -10.68 -2.81
C CYS A 59 -18.81 -9.86 -4.07
N GLY A 60 -17.52 -9.76 -4.43
CA GLY A 60 -17.06 -9.01 -5.59
C GLY A 60 -17.17 -7.49 -5.47
N HIS A 61 -17.50 -6.95 -4.28
CA HIS A 61 -17.54 -5.51 -4.08
C HIS A 61 -16.17 -4.87 -4.31
N VAL A 62 -16.13 -3.81 -5.11
CA VAL A 62 -14.96 -2.99 -5.38
C VAL A 62 -15.19 -1.57 -4.84
N GLU A 63 -14.20 -1.02 -4.14
CA GLU A 63 -14.22 0.35 -3.63
C GLU A 63 -12.86 1.02 -3.84
N GLY A 64 -12.87 2.25 -4.35
CA GLY A 64 -11.65 3.06 -4.52
C GLY A 64 -11.08 3.52 -3.17
N VAL A 65 -9.75 3.55 -3.07
CA VAL A 65 -9.09 4.12 -1.88
C VAL A 65 -8.96 5.62 -2.07
N ILE A 66 -9.39 6.41 -1.08
CA ILE A 66 -9.11 7.84 -1.03
C ILE A 66 -8.36 8.14 0.25
N VAL A 67 -7.12 8.63 0.13
CA VAL A 67 -6.35 9.13 1.27
C VAL A 67 -6.48 10.64 1.34
N LYS A 68 -6.84 11.17 2.51
CA LYS A 68 -6.92 12.62 2.76
C LYS A 68 -5.68 13.08 3.51
N CYS A 69 -5.14 14.23 3.12
CA CYS A 69 -4.08 14.87 3.88
C CYS A 69 -4.66 15.40 5.20
N PRO A 70 -4.12 15.04 6.38
CA PRO A 70 -4.65 15.51 7.66
C PRO A 70 -4.45 17.02 7.87
N HIS A 71 -3.49 17.63 7.17
CA HIS A 71 -3.20 19.06 7.30
C HIS A 71 -4.00 19.94 6.32
N CYS A 72 -4.17 19.47 5.09
CA CYS A 72 -4.82 20.27 4.04
C CYS A 72 -6.29 19.87 3.84
N GLU A 73 -6.72 18.77 4.43
CA GLU A 73 -8.06 18.18 4.33
C GLU A 73 -8.53 17.86 2.89
N ILE A 74 -7.59 17.80 1.95
CA ILE A 74 -7.87 17.45 0.55
C ILE A 74 -7.47 16.02 0.22
N PRO A 75 -8.07 15.42 -0.83
CA PRO A 75 -7.59 14.17 -1.40
C PRO A 75 -6.12 14.28 -1.82
N MET A 76 -5.34 13.26 -1.48
CA MET A 76 -3.97 13.11 -1.95
C MET A 76 -3.96 12.45 -3.32
N THR A 77 -2.92 12.73 -4.10
CA THR A 77 -2.70 12.09 -5.40
C THR A 77 -2.24 10.64 -5.18
N ALA A 78 -2.92 9.72 -5.85
CA ALA A 78 -2.57 8.30 -5.83
C ALA A 78 -1.19 8.05 -6.46
N PRO A 79 -0.46 7.02 -6.00
CA PRO A 79 0.76 6.59 -6.67
C PRO A 79 0.45 6.05 -8.09
N PRO A 80 1.34 6.26 -9.07
CA PRO A 80 1.22 5.62 -10.38
C PRO A 80 1.22 4.08 -10.28
N LEU A 81 0.65 3.41 -11.29
CA LEU A 81 0.75 1.96 -11.43
C LEU A 81 2.21 1.47 -11.37
N GLY A 82 2.46 0.46 -10.53
CA GLY A 82 3.79 -0.13 -10.32
C GLY A 82 4.73 0.69 -9.42
N ALA A 83 4.33 1.89 -8.99
CA ALA A 83 5.09 2.67 -8.01
C ALA A 83 4.84 2.14 -6.57
N PRO A 84 5.72 2.47 -5.61
CA PRO A 84 5.46 2.22 -4.19
C PRO A 84 4.16 2.91 -3.75
N ASP A 85 3.47 2.32 -2.75
CA ASP A 85 2.25 2.85 -2.13
C ASP A 85 2.54 4.16 -1.38
N ARG A 86 2.67 5.25 -2.14
CA ARG A 86 3.08 6.56 -1.66
C ARG A 86 2.19 7.65 -2.27
N TRP A 87 1.15 7.98 -1.52
CA TRP A 87 0.27 9.11 -1.76
C TRP A 87 0.99 10.42 -1.49
N ARG A 88 0.71 11.44 -2.30
CA ARG A 88 1.32 12.78 -2.16
C ARG A 88 0.25 13.85 -2.04
N CYS A 89 0.38 14.72 -1.04
CA CYS A 89 -0.50 15.88 -0.96
C CYS A 89 -0.08 16.89 -2.05
N PRO A 90 -1.02 17.43 -2.86
CA PRO A 90 -0.66 18.41 -3.89
C PRO A 90 -0.36 19.80 -3.32
N ARG A 91 -0.60 20.04 -2.02
CA ARG A 91 -0.44 21.37 -1.38
C ARG A 91 0.65 21.46 -0.32
N CYS A 92 1.17 20.33 0.14
CA CYS A 92 2.18 20.32 1.19
C CYS A 92 3.07 19.07 1.03
N PRO A 93 4.25 19.04 1.66
CA PRO A 93 5.22 17.96 1.47
C PRO A 93 4.80 16.61 2.08
N ARG A 94 3.64 16.53 2.75
CA ARG A 94 3.16 15.30 3.39
C ARG A 94 2.92 14.19 2.37
N VAL A 95 3.28 12.99 2.80
CA VAL A 95 3.06 11.74 2.09
C VAL A 95 2.41 10.72 3.01
N ALA A 96 1.68 9.78 2.43
CA ALA A 96 0.99 8.74 3.16
C ALA A 96 1.05 7.40 2.41
N ALA A 97 0.93 6.29 3.14
CA ALA A 97 0.58 5.00 2.56
C ALA A 97 -0.94 4.76 2.66
N THR A 98 -1.46 3.85 1.84
CA THR A 98 -2.87 3.45 1.94
C THR A 98 -3.15 2.87 3.32
N GLY A 99 -4.20 3.35 3.99
CA GLY A 99 -4.60 2.89 5.33
C GLY A 99 -3.77 3.48 6.48
N GLU A 100 -2.84 4.39 6.19
CA GLU A 100 -2.07 5.07 7.22
C GLU A 100 -2.93 6.07 7.99
N SER A 101 -2.75 6.14 9.31
CA SER A 101 -3.49 7.05 10.18
C SER A 101 -2.99 8.49 10.04
N ALA A 102 -3.87 9.46 10.32
CA ALA A 102 -3.51 10.88 10.38
C ALA A 102 -2.33 11.14 11.34
N LEU A 103 -2.34 10.49 12.51
CA LEU A 103 -1.29 10.62 13.52
C LEU A 103 0.08 10.17 13.00
N ASN A 104 0.14 9.06 12.25
CA ASN A 104 1.40 8.57 11.69
C ASN A 104 1.95 9.53 10.62
N ILE A 105 1.06 10.08 9.79
CA ILE A 105 1.42 11.07 8.75
C ILE A 105 2.00 12.33 9.41
N GLU A 106 1.36 12.81 10.48
CA GLU A 106 1.79 14.00 11.22
C GLU A 106 3.09 13.77 11.96
N GLU A 107 3.26 12.63 12.62
CA GLU A 107 4.48 12.27 13.33
C GLU A 107 5.69 12.23 12.39
N ARG A 108 5.56 11.58 11.23
CA ARG A 108 6.63 11.57 10.22
C ARG A 108 6.95 12.98 9.73
N GLU A 109 5.96 13.85 9.57
CA GLU A 109 6.20 15.24 9.16
C GLU A 109 6.94 16.03 10.26
N ARG A 110 6.62 15.81 11.54
CA ARG A 110 7.39 16.40 12.66
C ARG A 110 8.85 15.97 12.61
N GLN A 111 9.10 14.67 12.42
CA GLN A 111 10.45 14.13 12.29
C GLN A 111 11.20 14.73 11.10
N ARG A 112 10.54 14.91 9.95
CA ARG A 112 11.11 15.56 8.77
C ARG A 112 11.55 16.99 9.06
N VAL A 113 10.71 17.78 9.73
CA VAL A 113 11.02 19.17 10.09
C VAL A 113 12.20 19.24 11.07
N ALA A 114 12.20 18.38 12.09
CA ALA A 114 13.30 18.31 13.06
C ALA A 114 14.64 17.93 12.39
N ALA A 115 14.61 16.98 11.46
CA ALA A 115 15.81 16.56 10.73
C ALA A 115 16.38 17.67 9.84
N LEU A 116 15.51 18.48 9.21
CA LEU A 116 15.95 19.63 8.42
C LEU A 116 16.59 20.72 9.29
N ALA A 117 15.98 21.03 10.43
CA ALA A 117 16.55 22.00 11.38
C ALA A 117 17.94 21.56 11.87
N ALA A 118 18.10 20.28 12.24
CA ALA A 118 19.38 19.73 12.64
C ALA A 118 20.43 19.77 11.52
N LEU A 119 20.02 19.58 10.26
CA LEU A 119 20.90 19.70 9.10
C LEU A 119 21.37 21.15 8.90
N ASP A 120 20.46 22.12 9.02
CA ASP A 120 20.78 23.55 8.87
C ASP A 120 21.79 23.99 9.96
N GLU A 121 21.60 23.55 11.21
CA GLU A 121 22.54 23.79 12.31
C GLU A 121 23.93 23.19 12.00
N ALA A 122 23.98 21.96 11.49
CA ALA A 122 25.23 21.30 11.13
C ALA A 122 25.95 21.99 9.95
N ILE A 123 25.20 22.53 8.99
CA ILE A 123 25.77 23.29 7.86
C ILE A 123 26.35 24.61 8.38
N ALA A 124 25.64 25.33 9.25
CA ALA A 124 26.11 26.59 9.83
C ALA A 124 27.39 26.40 10.66
N ALA A 125 27.42 25.39 11.53
CA ALA A 125 28.60 25.07 12.35
C ALA A 125 29.84 24.73 11.51
N ARG A 126 29.67 24.15 10.31
CA ARG A 126 30.77 23.86 9.37
C ARG A 126 31.23 25.08 8.58
N ALA A 127 30.42 26.13 8.49
CA ALA A 127 30.78 27.36 7.80
C ALA A 127 31.57 28.34 8.69
N GLU A 128 31.49 28.17 10.02
CA GLU A 128 32.13 29.03 11.03
C GLU A 128 33.50 28.51 11.52
N GLY A 129 33.89 27.28 11.16
CA GLY A 129 35.17 26.65 11.55
C GLY A 129 36.09 26.40 10.36
#